data_AF-A0AAN5T2Z7-F1
#
_entry.id   AF-A0AAN5T2Z7-F1
#
_cell.length_a   1.000
_cell.length_b   1.000
_cell.length_c   1.000
_cell.angle_alpha   90.00
_cell.angle_beta   90.00
_cell.angle_gamma   90.00
#
_symmetry.space_group_name_H-M   'P 1'
#
loop_
_entity.id
_entity.type
_entity.pdbx_description
1 polymer ?
#
loop_
_entity_poly.entity_id
_entity_poly.type
_entity_poly.pdbx_seq_one_letter_code
_entity_poly.pdbx_strand_id
1 'polypeptide(L)' 'ITDACKRYLSPLIQGEAYPNYKNGLPDYVRLKNQLVAKKINQD' A
#
# COMPACT_ATOMS: atom_id res chain seq x y z
N ILE A 1 4.61 11.54 -25.50
CA ILE A 1 3.40 10.73 -25.16
C ILE A 1 2.24 11.21 -26.03
N THR A 2 1.25 10.37 -26.36
CA THR A 2 0.08 10.80 -27.15
C THR A 2 -0.92 11.58 -26.28
N ASP A 3 -1.77 12.41 -26.89
CA ASP A 3 -2.81 13.13 -26.15
C ASP A 3 -3.82 12.19 -25.49
N ALA A 4 -4.13 11.07 -26.15
CA ALA A 4 -4.96 10.01 -25.58
C ALA A 4 -4.33 9.44 -24.30
N CYS A 5 -3.02 9.17 -24.32
CA CYS A 5 -2.27 8.71 -23.15
C CYS A 5 -2.28 9.76 -22.02
N LYS A 6 -2.04 11.04 -22.35
CA LYS A 6 -2.04 12.13 -21.36
C LYS A 6 -3.40 12.28 -20.67
N ARG A 7 -4.50 12.30 -21.45
CA ARG A 7 -5.86 12.38 -20.90
C ARG A 7 -6.19 11.24 -19.95
N TYR A 8 -5.70 10.04 -20.25
CA TYR A 8 -5.96 8.87 -19.42
C TYR A 8 -5.14 8.88 -18.12
N LEU A 9 -3.83 9.15 -18.20
CA LEU A 9 -2.93 9.03 -17.06
C LEU A 9 -2.99 10.22 -16.09
N SER A 10 -3.15 11.44 -16.59
CA SER A 10 -3.14 12.65 -15.76
C SER A 10 -4.10 12.62 -14.56
N PRO A 11 -5.39 12.23 -14.70
CA PRO A 11 -6.29 12.19 -13.53
C PRO A 11 -5.96 11.07 -12.54
N LEU A 12 -5.28 9.99 -12.96
CA LEU A 12 -4.98 8.83 -12.10
C LEU A 12 -3.83 9.09 -11.12
N ILE A 13 -2.99 10.08 -11.41
CA ILE A 13 -1.81 10.44 -10.61
C ILE A 13 -1.97 11.80 -9.92
N GLN A 14 -3.16 12.39 -9.95
CA GLN A 14 -3.39 13.72 -9.42
C GLN A 14 -3.38 13.70 -7.89
N GLY A 15 -2.50 14.52 -7.30
CA GLY A 15 -2.38 14.69 -5.86
C GLY A 15 -1.38 13.73 -5.22
N GLU A 16 -0.95 14.08 -4.01
CA GLU A 16 -0.02 13.27 -3.22
C GLU A 16 -0.65 12.93 -1.87
N ALA A 17 -0.47 11.68 -1.43
CA ALA A 17 -0.92 11.18 -0.14
C ALA A 17 0.30 10.91 0.75
N TYR A 18 0.82 11.94 1.39
CA TYR A 18 1.98 11.81 2.27
C TYR A 18 1.65 10.95 3.50
N PRO A 19 2.54 10.02 3.90
CA PRO A 19 2.34 9.21 5.09
C PRO A 19 2.60 10.02 6.37
N ASN A 20 2.15 9.50 7.51
CA ASN A 20 2.59 10.02 8.81
C ASN A 20 4.08 9.71 9.02
N TYR A 21 4.80 10.60 9.70
CA TYR A 21 6.23 10.45 9.97
C TYR A 21 6.52 10.28 11.47
N LYS A 22 7.52 9.47 11.78
CA LYS A 22 8.07 9.27 13.13
C LYS A 22 9.59 9.35 13.06
N ASN A 23 10.19 10.27 13.81
CA ASN A 23 11.64 10.53 13.80
C ASN A 23 12.22 10.77 12.40
N GLY A 24 11.47 11.48 11.54
CA GLY A 24 11.89 11.82 10.18
C GLY A 24 11.71 10.72 9.13
N LEU A 25 11.12 9.56 9.49
CA LEU A 25 10.85 8.45 8.56
C LEU A 25 9.34 8.16 8.47
N PRO A 26 8.80 7.71 7.31
CA PRO A 26 7.42 7.24 7.21
C PRO A 26 7.12 6.14 8.22
N ASP A 27 6.00 6.28 8.92
CA ASP A 27 5.53 5.34 9.94
C ASP A 27 4.77 4.17 9.29
N TYR A 28 5.50 3.22 8.72
CA TYR A 28 4.93 2.03 8.11
C TYR A 28 4.43 1.03 9.16
N VAL A 29 3.20 0.55 8.99
CA VAL A 29 2.64 -0.50 9.83
C VAL A 29 3.33 -1.85 9.60
N ARG A 30 3.55 -2.60 10.68
CA ARG A 30 3.97 -4.00 10.62
C ARG A 30 2.87 -4.88 11.20
N LEU A 31 2.44 -5.88 10.44
CA LEU A 31 1.50 -6.87 10.92
C LEU A 31 2.18 -7.79 11.94
N LYS A 32 1.45 -8.17 13.00
CA LYS A 32 1.95 -9.10 14.02
C LYS A 32 2.08 -10.54 13.49
N ASN A 33 1.37 -10.86 12.41
CA ASN A 33 1.35 -12.19 11.78
C ASN A 33 1.19 -13.33 12.79
N GLN A 34 0.33 -13.14 13.80
CA GLN A 34 0.07 -14.15 14.82
C GLN A 34 -0.72 -15.28 14.19
N LEU A 35 -0.17 -16.49 14.28
CA LEU A 35 -0.82 -17.69 13.76
C LEU A 35 -2.04 -18.03 14.63
N VAL A 36 -3.12 -18.42 13.97
CA VAL A 36 -4.25 -19.06 14.63
C VAL A 36 -4.02 -20.57 14.69
N ALA A 37 -4.69 -21.24 15.64
CA ALA A 37 -4.67 -22.70 15.70
C ALA A 37 -5.17 -23.30 14.37
N LYS A 38 -4.48 -24.35 13.89
CA LYS A 38 -4.91 -25.11 12.71
C LYS A 38 -6.24 -25.81 13.01
N LYS A 39 -7.14 -25.81 12.02
CA LYS A 39 -8.47 -26.43 12.13
C LYS A 39 -8.48 -27.92 11.77
N ILE A 40 -7.53 -28.36 10.95
CA ILE A 40 -7.42 -29.75 10.50
C ILE A 40 -6.02 -30.27 10.83
N ASN A 41 -5.95 -31.56 11.13
CA ASN A 41 -4.67 -32.24 11.31
C ASN A 41 -4.00 -32.40 9.94
N GLN A 42 -2.68 -32.26 9.90
CA GLN A 42 -1.88 -32.71 8.77
C GLN A 42 -1.57 -34.19 9.02
N ASP A 43 -2.07 -35.05 8.14
CA ASP A 43 -1.60 -36.43 7.99
C ASP A 43 -0.39 -36.48 7.05
#